data_AF-A0A7K5KNT0-F1
#
_entry.id   AF-A0A7K5KNT0-F1
#
_cell.length_a   1.000
_cell.length_b   1.000
_cell.length_c   1.000
_cell.angle_alpha   90.00
_cell.angle_beta   90.00
_cell.angle_gamma   90.00
#
_symmetry.space_group_name_H-M   'P 1'
#
loop_
_entity.id
_entity.type
_entity.pdbx_description
1 polymer ?
#
loop_
_entity_poly.entity_id
_entity_poly.type
_entity_poly.pdbx_seq_one_letter_code
_entity_poly.pdbx_strand_id
1 'polypeptide(L)' 'EVSFEEVAIYFSPEEWAELLPWQRALYREVMADNYDLVASLGEGPGEHRAGSVAGL' A
#
# COMPACT_ATOMS: atom_id res chain seq x y z
N GLU A 1 -7.79 -9.15 15.62
CA GLU A 1 -6.89 -8.59 14.59
C GLU A 1 -7.78 -7.86 13.61
N VAL A 2 -7.43 -6.64 13.22
CA VAL A 2 -8.20 -5.88 12.22
C VAL A 2 -7.48 -6.07 10.88
N SER A 3 -8.23 -6.47 9.86
CA SER A 3 -7.73 -6.71 8.51
C SER A 3 -7.83 -5.46 7.64
N PHE A 4 -7.06 -5.42 6.55
CA PHE A 4 -7.07 -4.29 5.62
C PHE A 4 -8.44 -4.13 4.95
N GLU A 5 -9.10 -5.24 4.66
CA GLU A 5 -10.42 -5.31 4.04
C GLU A 5 -11.52 -4.72 4.94
N GLU A 6 -11.32 -4.69 6.26
CA GLU A 6 -12.29 -4.11 7.20
C GLU A 6 -12.22 -2.58 7.28
N VAL A 7 -11.13 -1.97 6.82
CA VAL A 7 -10.92 -0.51 6.86
C VAL A 7 -10.83 0.14 5.48
N ALA A 8 -10.61 -0.65 4.42
CA ALA A 8 -10.58 -0.16 3.05
C ALA A 8 -12.01 0.04 2.51
N ILE A 9 -12.24 1.19 1.89
CA ILE A 9 -13.47 1.47 1.15
C ILE A 9 -13.21 1.12 -0.31
N TYR A 10 -14.08 0.32 -0.91
CA TYR A 10 -14.02 0.00 -2.34
C TYR A 10 -15.22 0.60 -3.06
N PHE A 11 -14.98 1.21 -4.21
CA PHE A 11 -16.03 1.69 -5.09
C PHE A 11 -16.27 0.68 -6.21
N SER A 12 -17.53 0.39 -6.50
CA SER A 12 -17.93 -0.23 -7.76
C SER A 12 -17.58 0.69 -8.95
N PRO A 13 -17.52 0.17 -10.19
CA PRO A 13 -17.28 1.00 -11.37
C PRO A 13 -18.29 2.16 -11.51
N GLU A 14 -19.56 1.92 -11.16
CA GLU A 14 -20.63 2.91 -11.19
C GLU A 14 -20.40 4.00 -10.14
N GLU A 15 -20.11 3.63 -8.89
CA GLU A 15 -19.80 4.61 -7.82
C GLU A 15 -18.53 5.40 -8.13
N TRP A 16 -17.50 4.74 -8.70
CA TRP A 16 -16.26 5.39 -9.12
C TRP A 16 -16.50 6.46 -10.20
N ALA A 17 -17.46 6.23 -11.10
CA ALA A 17 -17.83 7.18 -12.14
C ALA A 17 -18.55 8.43 -11.58
N GLU A 18 -19.25 8.30 -10.45
CA GLU A 18 -19.92 9.43 -9.79
C GLU A 18 -18.96 10.33 -9.00
N LEU A 19 -17.73 9.87 -8.73
CA LEU A 19 -16.76 10.65 -7.98
C LEU A 19 -16.23 11.85 -8.75
N LEU A 20 -16.21 13.00 -8.06
CA LEU A 20 -15.52 14.19 -8.56
C LEU A 20 -14.02 13.91 -8.75
N PRO A 21 -13.35 14.61 -9.68
CA PRO A 21 -11.91 14.39 -9.94
C PRO A 21 -11.03 14.43 -8.69
N TRP A 22 -11.32 15.33 -7.74
CA TRP A 22 -10.55 15.45 -6.49
C TRP A 22 -10.79 14.26 -5.54
N GLN A 23 -11.98 13.67 -5.52
CA GLN A 23 -12.28 12.49 -4.71
C GLN A 23 -11.50 11.26 -5.23
N ARG A 24 -11.43 11.10 -6.56
CA ARG A 24 -10.61 10.06 -7.20
C ARG A 24 -9.12 10.26 -6.98
N ALA A 25 -8.66 11.51 -6.87
CA ALA A 25 -7.27 11.83 -6.55
C ALA A 25 -6.95 11.42 -5.10
N LEU A 26 -7.78 11.86 -4.15
CA LEU A 26 -7.64 11.53 -2.74
C LEU A 26 -7.67 10.00 -2.49
N TYR A 27 -8.59 9.28 -3.14
CA TYR A 27 -8.65 7.82 -3.03
C TYR A 27 -7.34 7.16 -3.48
N ARG A 28 -6.78 7.59 -4.61
CA ARG A 28 -5.53 7.03 -5.14
C ARG A 28 -4.34 7.33 -4.23
N GLU A 29 -4.29 8.52 -3.64
CA GLU A 29 -3.25 8.92 -2.69
C GLU A 29 -3.30 8.05 -1.43
N VAL A 30 -4.47 7.96 -0.78
CA VAL A 30 -4.64 7.15 0.43
C VAL A 30 -4.37 5.66 0.17
N MET A 31 -4.80 5.13 -0.97
CA MET A 31 -4.55 3.72 -1.30
C MET A 31 -3.09 3.44 -1.64
N ALA A 32 -2.35 4.41 -2.18
CA ALA A 32 -0.91 4.28 -2.40
C ALA A 32 -0.15 4.20 -1.06
N ASP A 33 -0.44 5.12 -0.13
CA ASP A 33 0.17 5.12 1.21
C ASP A 33 -0.13 3.81 1.96
N ASN A 34 -1.36 3.32 1.84
CA ASN A 34 -1.77 2.03 2.41
C ASN A 34 -1.01 0.84 1.81
N TYR A 35 -0.81 0.83 0.50
CA TYR A 35 -0.04 -0.23 -0.18
C TYR A 35 1.41 -0.24 0.29
N ASP A 36 2.04 0.94 0.38
CA ASP A 36 3.41 1.08 0.86
C ASP A 36 3.55 0.64 2.32
N LEU A 37 2.59 0.99 3.17
CA LEU A 37 2.55 0.54 4.56
C LEU A 37 2.44 -0.98 4.65
N VAL A 38 1.52 -1.62 3.91
CA VAL A 38 1.38 -3.08 3.90
C VAL A 38 2.62 -3.77 3.34
N ALA A 39 3.23 -3.20 2.29
CA ALA A 39 4.49 -3.71 1.74
C ALA A 39 5.63 -3.66 2.78
N SER A 40 5.69 -2.60 3.59
CA SER A 40 6.67 -2.46 4.67
C SER A 40 6.54 -3.51 5.77
N LEU A 41 5.31 -4.02 6.01
CA LEU A 41 5.06 -5.10 6.98
C LEU A 41 5.54 -6.47 6.46
N GLY A 42 5.68 -6.63 5.15
CA GLY A 42 6.28 -7.82 4.51
C GLY A 42 7.80 -7.89 4.66
N GLU A 43 8.46 -6.79 5.05
CA GLU A 43 9.88 -6.77 5.38
C GLU A 43 10.09 -7.10 6.87
N GLY A 44 9.94 -8.38 7.21
CA GLY A 44 10.33 -8.88 8.53
C GLY A 44 11.84 -8.68 8.80
N PRO A 45 12.28 -8.60 10.07
CA PRO A 45 13.69 -8.50 10.43
C PRO A 45 14.36 -9.86 10.15
N GLY A 46 14.79 -10.06 8.90
CA GLY A 46 15.21 -11.39 8.47
C GLY A 46 15.76 -11.44 7.06
N GLU A 47 16.59 -10.47 6.66
CA GLU A 47 17.63 -10.71 5.67
C GLU A 47 18.79 -9.72 5.83
N HIS A 48 19.43 -9.73 7.01
CA HIS A 48 20.86 -9.44 7.05
C HIS A 48 21.59 -10.69 6.53
N ARG A 49 21.63 -10.87 5.21
CA ARG A 49 22.67 -11.74 4.64
C ARG A 49 24.01 -11.01 4.78
N ALA A 50 24.72 -11.40 5.83
CA ALA A 50 26.12 -11.07 6.03
C ALA A 50 26.98 -11.58 4.84
N GLY A 51 27.91 -10.75 4.39
CA GLY A 51 28.99 -11.06 3.43
C GLY A 51 28.59 -10.79 1.97
N SER A 52 29.27 -9.92 1.20
CA SER A 52 30.72 -9.72 1.14
C SER A 52 31.04 -8.29 0.68
N VAL A 53 31.85 -7.58 1.45
CA VAL A 53 32.83 -6.65 0.87
C VAL A 53 33.84 -7.49 0.10
N ALA A 54 33.57 -7.74 -1.19
CA ALA A 54 34.61 -8.11 -2.12
C ALA A 54 35.25 -6.80 -2.59
N GLY A 55 36.41 -6.49 -2.05
CA GLY A 55 37.24 -5.42 -2.60
C GLY A 55 37.63 -5.75 -4.03
N LEU A 56 37.44 -4.77 -4.91
CA LEU A 56 38.38 -4.31 -5.93
C LEU A 56 38.09 -2.81 -6.15
#